data_AF-A0A9D1EZH6-F1
#
_entry.id   AF-A0A9D1EZH6-F1
#
_cell.length_a   1.000
_cell.length_b   1.000
_cell.length_c   1.000
_cell.angle_alpha   90.00
_cell.angle_beta   90.00
_cell.angle_gamma   90.00
#
_symmetry.space_group_name_H-M   'P 1'
#
loop_
_entity.id
_entity.type
_entity.pdbx_description
1 polymer ?
#
loop_
_entity_poly.entity_id
_entity_poly.type
_entity_poly.pdbx_seq_one_letter_code
_entity_poly.pdbx_strand_id
1 'polypeptide(L)'
;MTKYAFTLAEVLITLGIIGIVASMTLPAIVQKNNEKATVSKLKKVYSVLQQAQLNIINEYGTFENFITSNTNTGQVENGENILDYTNTELLRSLFAKQLKVIQSCDAGQNCLGKTVYYLSGNVHGVYKDPTLILADGTKLFFGWTYACSQTSICAEVGVALPGANKNRYTLGKDIFYFHIYSKKIIPAGKTSGKLADDSCSIKADGHNCAAWVLFNENMDYTHCDDLEWGRKTKCNQK
;
A
#
# COMPACT_ATOMS: atom_id res chain seq x y z
N MET A 1 48.55 32.45 29.56
CA MET A 1 47.66 31.37 29.08
C MET A 1 47.78 31.29 27.56
N THR A 2 48.41 30.25 27.03
CA THR A 2 48.43 29.96 25.60
C THR A 2 47.04 29.45 25.20
N LYS A 3 46.36 30.17 24.31
CA LYS A 3 45.09 29.72 23.72
C LYS A 3 45.42 28.72 22.61
N TYR A 4 45.06 27.45 22.79
CA TYR A 4 45.09 26.47 21.71
C TYR A 4 43.99 26.82 20.71
N ALA A 5 44.38 27.12 19.47
CA ALA A 5 43.47 27.38 18.37
C ALA A 5 43.67 26.29 17.31
N PHE A 6 42.56 25.77 16.76
CA PHE A 6 42.61 24.82 15.66
C PHE A 6 43.17 25.48 14.40
N THR A 7 44.03 24.77 13.69
CA THR A 7 44.51 25.17 12.37
C THR A 7 43.39 25.01 11.34
N LEU A 8 43.45 25.81 10.26
CA LEU A 8 42.53 25.69 9.14
C LEU A 8 42.53 24.27 8.55
N ALA A 9 43.70 23.62 8.48
CA ALA A 9 43.84 22.26 7.98
C ALA A 9 43.11 21.23 8.86
N GLU A 10 43.21 21.34 10.19
CA GLU A 10 42.49 20.45 11.12
C GLU A 10 40.97 20.60 10.99
N VAL A 11 40.47 21.83 10.83
CA VAL A 11 39.03 22.08 10.60
C VAL A 11 38.57 21.52 9.25
N LEU A 12 39.37 21.64 8.19
CA LEU A 12 39.00 21.14 6.86
C LEU A 12 39.01 19.61 6.79
N ILE A 13 39.99 18.96 7.41
CA ILE A 13 40.06 17.50 7.48
C ILE A 13 38.87 16.95 8.29
N THR A 14 38.55 17.57 9.43
CA THR A 14 37.40 17.14 10.26
C THR A 14 36.06 17.32 9.55
N LEU A 15 35.84 18.48 8.90
CA LEU A 15 34.64 18.69 8.08
C LEU A 15 34.59 17.73 6.88
N GLY A 16 35.72 17.41 6.26
CA GLY A 16 35.82 16.42 5.19
C GLY A 16 35.41 15.02 5.64
N ILE A 17 35.93 14.57 6.80
CA ILE A 17 35.58 13.26 7.37
C ILE A 17 34.09 13.21 7.74
N ILE A 18 33.57 14.23 8.42
CA ILE A 18 32.14 14.32 8.77
C ILE A 18 31.28 14.32 7.50
N GLY A 19 31.70 15.03 6.45
CA GLY A 19 31.02 15.06 5.15
C GLY A 19 30.91 13.67 4.51
N ILE A 20 32.02 12.92 4.47
CA ILE A 20 32.05 11.55 3.92
C ILE A 20 31.13 10.64 4.75
N VAL A 21 31.28 10.63 6.07
CA VAL A 21 30.49 9.75 6.95
C VAL A 21 29.00 10.10 6.90
N ALA A 22 28.64 11.38 6.89
CA ALA A 22 27.26 11.83 6.75
C ALA A 22 26.67 11.43 5.39
N SER A 23 27.46 11.52 4.31
CA SER A 23 27.00 11.11 2.97
C SER A 23 26.63 9.63 2.89
N MET A 24 27.33 8.77 3.64
CA MET A 24 27.07 7.33 3.67
C MET A 24 25.92 6.96 4.61
N THR A 25 25.76 7.70 5.72
CA THR A 25 24.78 7.34 6.77
C THR A 25 23.41 8.00 6.57
N LEU A 26 23.34 9.23 6.04
CA LEU A 26 22.08 9.96 5.88
C LEU A 26 21.07 9.22 4.98
N PRO A 27 21.44 8.67 3.81
CA PRO A 27 20.48 7.98 2.95
C PRO A 27 19.83 6.78 3.66
N ALA A 28 20.62 5.97 4.37
CA ALA A 28 20.13 4.79 5.08
C ALA A 28 19.19 5.15 6.24
N ILE A 29 19.52 6.20 7.01
CA ILE A 29 18.67 6.67 8.12
C ILE A 29 17.36 7.25 7.59
N VAL A 30 17.42 8.09 6.55
CA VAL A 30 16.22 8.67 5.92
C VAL A 30 15.32 7.58 5.37
N GLN A 31 15.89 6.58 4.70
CA GLN A 31 15.14 5.43 4.20
C GLN A 31 14.42 4.70 5.34
N LYS A 32 15.15 4.30 6.39
CA LYS A 32 14.57 3.60 7.55
C LYS A 32 13.48 4.41 8.25
N ASN A 33 13.62 5.73 8.33
CA ASN A 33 12.61 6.61 8.90
C ASN A 33 11.35 6.67 8.03
N ASN A 34 11.52 6.79 6.71
CA ASN A 34 10.41 6.77 5.76
C ASN A 34 9.65 5.44 5.83
N GLU A 35 10.36 4.32 5.94
CA GLU A 35 9.75 2.99 6.05
C GLU A 35 8.91 2.85 7.33
N LYS A 36 9.43 3.30 8.47
CA LYS A 36 8.67 3.35 9.73
C LYS A 36 7.44 4.25 9.62
N ALA A 37 7.55 5.40 8.93
CA ALA A 37 6.42 6.29 8.69
C ALA A 37 5.36 5.61 7.82
N THR A 38 5.76 4.85 6.79
CA THR A 38 4.86 4.06 5.95
C THR A 38 4.11 3.01 6.75
N VAL A 39 4.81 2.21 7.57
CA VAL A 39 4.19 1.22 8.47
C VAL A 39 3.14 1.88 9.38
N SER A 40 3.49 3.01 9.98
CA SER A 40 2.60 3.75 10.90
C SER A 40 1.36 4.28 10.18
N LYS A 41 1.54 4.85 8.98
CA LYS A 41 0.43 5.32 8.14
C LYS A 41 -0.48 4.16 7.73
N LEU A 42 0.08 3.02 7.30
CA LEU A 42 -0.70 1.86 6.88
C LEU A 42 -1.53 1.29 8.03
N LYS A 43 -0.94 1.17 9.24
CA LYS A 43 -1.65 0.76 10.46
C LYS A 43 -2.83 1.69 10.77
N LYS A 44 -2.62 3.00 10.67
CA LYS A 44 -3.69 3.99 10.86
C LYS A 44 -4.83 3.77 9.85
N VAL A 45 -4.50 3.65 8.57
CA VAL A 45 -5.51 3.42 7.53
C VAL A 45 -6.24 2.10 7.76
N TYR A 46 -5.55 1.03 8.14
CA TYR A 46 -6.18 -0.25 8.43
C TYR A 46 -7.19 -0.15 9.58
N SER A 47 -6.83 0.55 10.66
CA SER A 47 -7.75 0.81 11.78
C SER A 47 -8.98 1.61 11.34
N VAL A 48 -8.79 2.63 10.50
CA VAL A 48 -9.89 3.45 9.97
C VAL A 48 -10.80 2.64 9.05
N LEU A 49 -10.24 1.79 8.18
CA LEU A 49 -11.00 0.89 7.31
C LEU A 49 -11.84 -0.10 8.11
N GLN A 50 -11.28 -0.71 9.16
CA GLN A 50 -12.04 -1.60 10.05
C GLN A 50 -13.21 -0.88 10.73
N GLN A 51 -12.99 0.34 11.23
CA GLN A 51 -14.05 1.14 11.85
C GLN A 51 -15.15 1.50 10.86
N ALA A 52 -14.78 1.98 9.66
CA ALA A 52 -15.73 2.29 8.60
C ALA A 52 -16.53 1.05 8.19
N GLN A 53 -15.86 -0.10 8.09
CA GLN A 53 -16.50 -1.37 7.77
C GLN A 53 -17.55 -1.76 8.82
N LEU A 54 -17.22 -1.69 10.11
CA LEU A 54 -18.15 -2.01 11.18
C LEU A 54 -19.40 -1.12 11.11
N ASN A 55 -19.23 0.18 10.84
CA ASN A 55 -20.35 1.09 10.67
C ASN A 55 -21.21 0.73 9.46
N ILE A 56 -20.60 0.41 8.31
CA ILE A 56 -21.34 -0.05 7.12
C ILE A 56 -22.15 -1.30 7.45
N ILE A 57 -21.56 -2.28 8.15
CA ILE A 57 -22.25 -3.52 8.52
C ILE A 57 -23.43 -3.25 9.45
N ASN A 58 -23.26 -2.34 10.41
CA ASN A 58 -24.31 -1.99 11.35
C ASN A 58 -25.50 -1.26 10.67
N GLU A 59 -25.24 -0.46 9.64
CA GLU A 59 -26.27 0.36 8.97
C GLU A 59 -26.93 -0.36 7.78
N TYR A 60 -26.15 -1.12 6.99
CA TYR A 60 -26.58 -1.73 5.73
C TYR A 60 -26.56 -3.26 5.71
N GLY A 61 -26.03 -3.90 6.75
CA GLY A 61 -25.82 -5.35 6.81
C GLY A 61 -24.49 -5.80 6.19
N THR A 62 -24.29 -7.11 6.09
CA THR A 62 -23.03 -7.71 5.61
C THR A 62 -22.80 -7.46 4.11
N PHE A 63 -21.52 -7.44 3.69
CA PHE A 63 -21.15 -7.15 2.29
C PHE A 63 -21.74 -8.14 1.28
N GLU A 64 -22.02 -9.38 1.71
CA GLU A 64 -22.65 -10.41 0.86
C GLU A 64 -24.08 -10.06 0.44
N ASN A 65 -24.76 -9.18 1.19
CA ASN A 65 -26.13 -8.78 0.86
C ASN A 65 -26.20 -7.82 -0.32
N PHE A 66 -25.11 -7.09 -0.60
CA PHE A 66 -25.11 -6.03 -1.60
C PHE A 66 -23.99 -6.13 -2.64
N ILE A 67 -22.97 -6.96 -2.44
CA ILE A 67 -22.01 -7.34 -3.50
C ILE A 67 -22.52 -8.61 -4.17
N THR A 68 -23.24 -8.44 -5.28
CA THR A 68 -23.97 -9.53 -5.94
C THR A 68 -23.35 -10.00 -7.26
N SER A 69 -22.39 -9.25 -7.80
CA SER A 69 -21.76 -9.51 -9.10
C SER A 69 -20.26 -9.28 -9.09
N ASN A 70 -19.58 -10.00 -9.99
CA ASN A 70 -18.17 -9.85 -10.27
C ASN A 70 -17.93 -8.61 -11.13
N THR A 71 -16.80 -7.93 -10.92
CA THR A 71 -16.38 -6.86 -11.84
C THR A 71 -16.12 -7.41 -13.24
N ASN A 72 -15.50 -8.59 -13.36
CA ASN A 72 -15.37 -9.25 -14.64
C ASN A 72 -16.66 -10.03 -14.95
N THR A 73 -17.39 -9.53 -15.95
CA THR A 73 -18.65 -10.12 -16.42
C THR A 73 -18.46 -11.43 -17.18
N GLY A 74 -17.23 -11.74 -17.60
CA GLY A 74 -16.92 -12.85 -18.50
C GLY A 74 -17.31 -12.58 -19.95
N GLN A 75 -17.87 -11.40 -20.25
CA GLN A 75 -18.21 -10.98 -21.61
C GLN A 75 -17.03 -10.22 -22.22
N VAL A 76 -16.82 -10.44 -23.52
CA VAL A 76 -15.77 -9.78 -24.29
C VAL A 76 -16.43 -9.03 -25.43
N GLU A 77 -16.10 -7.74 -25.56
CA GLU A 77 -16.53 -6.90 -26.67
C GLU A 77 -15.27 -6.27 -27.29
N ASN A 78 -15.13 -6.39 -28.62
CA ASN A 78 -13.96 -5.89 -29.36
C ASN A 78 -12.58 -6.38 -28.83
N GLY A 79 -12.55 -7.56 -28.21
CA GLY A 79 -11.33 -8.15 -27.64
C GLY A 79 -10.98 -7.64 -26.24
N GLU A 80 -11.80 -6.79 -25.65
CA GLU A 80 -11.66 -6.32 -24.27
C GLU A 80 -12.75 -6.92 -23.37
N ASN A 81 -12.41 -7.23 -22.12
CA ASN A 81 -13.40 -7.70 -21.16
C ASN A 81 -14.33 -6.55 -20.77
N ILE A 82 -15.64 -6.79 -20.81
CA ILE A 82 -16.63 -5.85 -20.29
C ILE A 82 -16.56 -5.90 -18.75
N LEU A 83 -16.27 -4.76 -18.14
CA LEU A 83 -16.16 -4.63 -16.68
C LEU A 83 -17.41 -3.94 -16.12
N ASP A 84 -17.99 -4.54 -15.07
CA ASP A 84 -19.11 -3.98 -14.30
C ASP A 84 -18.59 -3.35 -13.00
N TYR A 85 -18.61 -2.01 -12.95
CA TYR A 85 -18.18 -1.24 -11.79
C TYR A 85 -19.32 -0.93 -10.81
N THR A 86 -20.52 -1.48 -10.98
CA THR A 86 -21.68 -1.14 -10.13
C THR A 86 -21.41 -1.39 -8.65
N ASN A 87 -20.87 -2.56 -8.30
CA ASN A 87 -20.57 -2.91 -6.90
C ASN A 87 -19.37 -2.14 -6.35
N THR A 88 -18.41 -1.76 -7.18
CA THR A 88 -17.22 -1.02 -6.76
C THR A 88 -17.54 0.45 -6.51
N GLU A 89 -18.44 1.03 -7.33
CA GLU A 89 -19.04 2.34 -7.09
C GLU A 89 -19.93 2.35 -5.84
N LEU A 90 -20.72 1.29 -5.64
CA LEU A 90 -21.50 1.15 -4.41
C LEU A 90 -20.59 1.13 -3.19
N LEU A 91 -19.54 0.30 -3.19
CA LEU A 91 -18.53 0.26 -2.13
C LEU A 91 -17.91 1.63 -1.89
N ARG A 92 -17.48 2.32 -2.96
CA ARG A 92 -16.95 3.68 -2.88
C ARG A 92 -17.93 4.61 -2.17
N SER A 93 -19.21 4.57 -2.54
CA SER A 93 -20.24 5.43 -1.94
C SER A 93 -20.48 5.12 -0.46
N LEU A 94 -20.48 3.84 -0.06
CA LEU A 94 -20.67 3.42 1.33
C LEU A 94 -19.49 3.87 2.20
N PHE A 95 -18.25 3.65 1.74
CA PHE A 95 -17.06 4.12 2.44
C PHE A 95 -16.98 5.65 2.47
N ALA A 96 -17.45 6.35 1.43
CA ALA A 96 -17.47 7.81 1.42
C ALA A 96 -18.32 8.40 2.55
N LYS A 97 -19.43 7.75 2.91
CA LYS A 97 -20.30 8.18 4.04
C LYS A 97 -19.62 8.04 5.40
N GLN A 98 -18.73 7.06 5.55
CA GLN A 98 -18.08 6.75 6.83
C GLN A 98 -16.71 7.42 7.01
N LEU A 99 -16.16 8.00 5.94
CA LEU A 99 -14.80 8.54 5.91
C LEU A 99 -14.78 10.04 5.64
N LYS A 100 -13.72 10.71 6.10
CA LYS A 100 -13.48 12.14 5.80
C LYS A 100 -12.93 12.32 4.39
N VAL A 101 -13.82 12.26 3.41
CA VAL A 101 -13.52 12.42 1.98
C VAL A 101 -13.46 13.91 1.60
N ILE A 102 -12.43 14.30 0.86
CA ILE A 102 -12.31 15.66 0.28
C ILE A 102 -12.58 15.68 -1.22
N GLN A 103 -12.38 14.54 -1.89
CA GLN A 103 -12.63 14.38 -3.32
C GLN A 103 -12.92 12.90 -3.62
N SER A 104 -13.75 12.65 -4.62
CA SER A 104 -14.02 11.31 -5.13
C SER A 104 -14.00 11.30 -6.65
N CYS A 105 -13.73 10.14 -7.22
CA CYS A 105 -13.75 9.91 -8.64
C CYS A 105 -14.46 8.62 -8.97
N ASP A 106 -15.16 8.65 -10.09
CA ASP A 106 -15.86 7.49 -10.63
C ASP A 106 -14.91 6.64 -11.50
N ALA A 107 -15.35 5.43 -11.84
CA ALA A 107 -14.64 4.54 -12.74
C ALA A 107 -14.28 5.23 -14.08
N GLY A 108 -13.14 4.86 -14.64
CA GLY A 108 -12.62 5.42 -15.89
C GLY A 108 -11.64 6.60 -15.69
N GLN A 109 -11.60 7.22 -14.50
CA GLN A 109 -10.78 8.39 -14.22
C GLN A 109 -9.45 8.03 -13.55
N ASN A 110 -8.33 8.62 -14.00
CA ASN A 110 -7.02 8.44 -13.35
C ASN A 110 -6.88 9.35 -12.12
N CYS A 111 -7.53 8.98 -11.01
CA CYS A 111 -7.49 9.77 -9.78
C CYS A 111 -6.35 9.43 -8.81
N LEU A 112 -5.63 8.34 -9.07
CA LEU A 112 -4.30 8.20 -8.49
C LEU A 112 -3.35 9.27 -9.03
N GLY A 113 -3.52 9.68 -10.29
CA GLY A 113 -2.78 10.77 -10.92
C GLY A 113 -1.31 10.42 -11.20
N LYS A 114 -0.94 9.14 -11.12
CA LYS A 114 0.42 8.63 -11.31
C LYS A 114 0.38 7.25 -11.95
N THR A 115 1.46 6.87 -12.63
CA THR A 115 1.66 5.50 -13.10
C THR A 115 1.99 4.58 -11.93
N VAL A 116 1.38 3.41 -11.94
CA VAL A 116 1.62 2.33 -10.98
C VAL A 116 2.67 1.38 -11.53
N TYR A 117 3.62 1.01 -10.67
CA TYR A 117 4.70 0.07 -10.94
C TYR A 117 4.57 -1.14 -10.02
N TYR A 118 4.89 -2.31 -10.54
CA TYR A 118 5.14 -3.49 -9.73
C TYR A 118 6.36 -3.28 -8.83
N LEU A 119 6.45 -4.06 -7.76
CA LEU A 119 7.61 -4.04 -6.87
C LEU A 119 8.90 -4.44 -7.58
N SER A 120 8.80 -5.29 -8.61
CA SER A 120 9.87 -5.65 -9.54
C SER A 120 10.42 -4.48 -10.38
N GLY A 121 9.72 -3.35 -10.41
CA GLY A 121 10.09 -2.16 -11.18
C GLY A 121 9.51 -2.11 -12.59
N ASN A 122 8.80 -3.17 -13.03
CA ASN A 122 8.05 -3.15 -14.28
C ASN A 122 6.83 -2.21 -14.17
N VAL A 123 6.46 -1.59 -15.29
CA VAL A 123 5.24 -0.76 -15.36
C VAL A 123 4.04 -1.69 -15.23
N HIS A 124 3.16 -1.39 -14.28
CA HIS A 124 1.87 -2.08 -14.17
C HIS A 124 0.82 -1.36 -15.03
N GLY A 125 0.69 -0.03 -14.89
CA GLY A 125 -0.21 0.76 -15.72
C GLY A 125 -0.76 1.99 -15.02
N VAL A 126 -1.92 2.44 -15.47
CA VAL A 126 -2.67 3.56 -14.89
C VAL A 126 -4.00 3.02 -14.37
N TYR A 127 -4.31 3.30 -13.12
CA TYR A 127 -5.55 2.84 -12.50
C TYR A 127 -6.67 3.81 -12.81
N LYS A 128 -7.84 3.22 -13.07
CA LYS A 128 -9.08 3.92 -13.41
C LYS A 128 -10.23 3.46 -12.51
N ASP A 129 -9.92 2.83 -11.40
CA ASP A 129 -10.89 2.32 -10.43
C ASP A 129 -11.58 3.48 -9.69
N PRO A 130 -12.85 3.30 -9.27
CA PRO A 130 -13.53 4.25 -8.40
C PRO A 130 -12.67 4.58 -7.17
N THR A 131 -12.42 5.86 -6.92
CA THR A 131 -11.41 6.31 -5.95
C THR A 131 -11.98 7.35 -4.99
N LEU A 132 -11.61 7.25 -3.71
CA LEU A 132 -11.79 8.27 -2.68
C LEU A 132 -10.45 8.88 -2.31
N ILE A 133 -10.43 10.19 -2.11
CA ILE A 133 -9.29 10.94 -1.59
C ILE A 133 -9.69 11.47 -0.21
N LEU A 134 -8.97 11.02 0.81
CA LEU A 134 -9.21 11.40 2.19
C LEU A 134 -8.51 12.71 2.55
N ALA A 135 -8.98 13.37 3.61
CA ALA A 135 -8.41 14.63 4.09
C ALA A 135 -6.91 14.57 4.46
N ASP A 136 -6.37 13.39 4.77
CA ASP A 136 -4.95 13.19 5.05
C ASP A 136 -4.11 12.85 3.81
N GLY A 137 -4.72 12.88 2.62
CA GLY A 137 -4.09 12.61 1.33
C GLY A 137 -4.01 11.12 0.96
N THR A 138 -4.48 10.22 1.82
CA THR A 138 -4.62 8.79 1.48
C THR A 138 -5.67 8.63 0.38
N LYS A 139 -5.37 7.81 -0.61
CA LYS A 139 -6.34 7.44 -1.66
C LYS A 139 -6.78 6.00 -1.46
N LEU A 140 -8.08 5.78 -1.46
CA LEU A 140 -8.69 4.45 -1.42
C LEU A 140 -9.32 4.20 -2.78
N PHE A 141 -8.91 3.15 -3.48
CA PHE A 141 -9.51 2.78 -4.74
C PHE A 141 -10.10 1.38 -4.65
N PHE A 142 -11.30 1.22 -5.19
CA PHE A 142 -12.08 -0.02 -5.08
C PHE A 142 -11.92 -0.80 -6.37
N GLY A 143 -11.10 -1.86 -6.30
CA GLY A 143 -10.70 -2.65 -7.45
C GLY A 143 -11.75 -3.70 -7.80
N TRP A 144 -11.38 -4.98 -7.76
CA TRP A 144 -12.25 -6.06 -8.19
C TRP A 144 -13.27 -6.43 -7.11
N THR A 145 -14.50 -6.72 -7.52
CA THR A 145 -15.50 -7.46 -6.74
C THR A 145 -15.62 -8.88 -7.26
N TYR A 146 -15.95 -9.80 -6.35
CA TYR A 146 -16.12 -11.23 -6.63
C TYR A 146 -17.42 -11.75 -6.03
N ALA A 147 -17.78 -12.97 -6.43
CA ALA A 147 -18.92 -13.71 -5.90
C ALA A 147 -18.75 -13.89 -4.38
N CYS A 148 -19.43 -13.00 -3.65
CA CYS A 148 -19.26 -12.83 -2.23
C CYS A 148 -20.03 -13.92 -1.47
N SER A 149 -19.40 -14.45 -0.44
CA SER A 149 -19.99 -15.39 0.51
C SER A 149 -19.35 -15.14 1.88
N GLN A 150 -19.83 -15.83 2.91
CA GLN A 150 -19.26 -15.72 4.27
C GLN A 150 -17.76 -16.05 4.34
N THR A 151 -17.24 -16.87 3.41
CA THR A 151 -15.84 -17.34 3.42
C THR A 151 -15.03 -16.90 2.21
N SER A 152 -15.63 -16.29 1.18
CA SER A 152 -14.92 -15.79 0.01
C SER A 152 -14.61 -14.31 0.12
N ILE A 153 -13.58 -13.88 -0.62
CA ILE A 153 -13.29 -12.47 -0.82
C ILE A 153 -14.46 -11.88 -1.62
N CYS A 154 -14.97 -10.74 -1.17
CA CYS A 154 -16.07 -10.03 -1.80
C CYS A 154 -15.56 -8.87 -2.66
N ALA A 155 -14.51 -8.18 -2.20
CA ALA A 155 -13.88 -7.13 -2.97
C ALA A 155 -12.43 -6.88 -2.55
N GLU A 156 -11.69 -6.17 -3.40
CA GLU A 156 -10.39 -5.60 -3.10
C GLU A 156 -10.48 -4.09 -2.91
N VAL A 157 -9.81 -3.59 -1.88
CA VAL A 157 -9.56 -2.15 -1.73
C VAL A 157 -8.06 -1.92 -1.71
N GLY A 158 -7.61 -1.05 -2.60
CA GLY A 158 -6.24 -0.59 -2.64
C GLY A 158 -6.07 0.73 -1.88
N VAL A 159 -5.02 0.82 -1.10
CA VAL A 159 -4.66 1.98 -0.30
C VAL A 159 -3.38 2.58 -0.85
N ALA A 160 -3.46 3.75 -1.47
CA ALA A 160 -2.29 4.52 -1.88
C ALA A 160 -1.96 5.56 -0.80
N LEU A 161 -0.79 5.41 -0.17
CA LEU A 161 -0.36 6.27 0.92
C LEU A 161 0.17 7.63 0.40
N PRO A 162 -0.01 8.71 1.17
CA PRO A 162 0.53 10.02 0.83
C PRO A 162 2.06 10.05 1.04
N GLY A 163 2.75 10.81 0.19
CA GLY A 163 4.22 10.98 0.24
C GLY A 163 5.00 10.08 -0.72
N ALA A 164 4.31 9.29 -1.56
CA ALA A 164 4.94 8.56 -2.66
C ALA A 164 5.63 9.52 -3.64
N ASN A 165 6.62 9.01 -4.37
CA ASN A 165 7.38 9.74 -5.39
C ASN A 165 6.43 10.56 -6.30
N LYS A 166 6.82 11.78 -6.68
CA LYS A 166 5.98 12.71 -7.44
C LYS A 166 5.33 12.08 -8.68
N ASN A 167 6.03 11.15 -9.35
CA ASN A 167 5.60 10.64 -10.65
C ASN A 167 5.13 9.18 -10.65
N ARG A 168 5.31 8.44 -9.55
CA ARG A 168 4.95 7.01 -9.51
C ARG A 168 4.40 6.55 -8.17
N TYR A 169 3.58 5.52 -8.24
CA TYR A 169 3.27 4.64 -7.11
C TYR A 169 3.90 3.28 -7.34
N THR A 170 4.42 2.65 -6.30
CA THR A 170 4.91 1.25 -6.36
C THR A 170 4.08 0.35 -5.46
N LEU A 171 3.60 -0.76 -6.01
CA LEU A 171 2.90 -1.81 -5.25
C LEU A 171 3.81 -2.39 -4.16
N GLY A 172 3.24 -2.65 -2.98
CA GLY A 172 3.99 -3.13 -1.83
C GLY A 172 4.95 -2.10 -1.22
N LYS A 173 4.95 -0.84 -1.67
CA LYS A 173 5.76 0.24 -1.08
C LYS A 173 4.93 1.46 -0.76
N ASP A 174 4.17 1.92 -1.74
CA ASP A 174 3.27 3.07 -1.62
C ASP A 174 1.79 2.65 -1.68
N ILE A 175 1.51 1.55 -2.39
CA ILE A 175 0.17 0.97 -2.53
C ILE A 175 0.12 -0.38 -1.82
N PHE A 176 -0.92 -0.57 -1.00
CA PHE A 176 -1.17 -1.80 -0.25
C PHE A 176 -2.62 -2.25 -0.43
N TYR A 177 -2.83 -3.54 -0.68
CA TYR A 177 -4.15 -4.10 -0.88
C TYR A 177 -4.72 -4.73 0.38
N PHE A 178 -6.04 -4.67 0.49
CA PHE A 178 -6.82 -5.35 1.51
C PHE A 178 -7.99 -6.07 0.85
N HIS A 179 -8.31 -7.25 1.37
CA HIS A 179 -9.46 -8.03 0.95
C HIS A 179 -10.63 -7.79 1.89
N ILE A 180 -11.75 -7.39 1.32
CA ILE A 180 -13.04 -7.24 1.99
C ILE A 180 -13.76 -8.58 1.92
N TYR A 181 -14.07 -9.16 3.08
CA TYR A 181 -14.97 -10.31 3.24
C TYR A 181 -16.32 -9.83 3.77
N SER A 182 -17.31 -10.71 3.76
CA SER A 182 -18.68 -10.48 4.26
C SER A 182 -18.73 -9.71 5.60
N LYS A 183 -17.81 -10.01 6.55
CA LYS A 183 -17.78 -9.42 7.90
C LYS A 183 -16.44 -8.83 8.36
N LYS A 184 -15.38 -8.88 7.54
CA LYS A 184 -14.05 -8.40 7.94
C LYS A 184 -13.20 -7.90 6.77
N ILE A 185 -12.27 -6.99 7.04
CA ILE A 185 -11.23 -6.58 6.10
C ILE A 185 -9.90 -7.11 6.61
N ILE A 186 -9.18 -7.82 5.75
CA ILE A 186 -7.86 -8.37 6.06
C ILE A 186 -6.83 -7.83 5.07
N PRO A 187 -5.58 -7.59 5.48
CA PRO A 187 -4.53 -7.20 4.55
C PRO A 187 -4.24 -8.33 3.56
N ALA A 188 -3.91 -7.97 2.32
CA ALA A 188 -3.51 -8.91 1.30
C ALA A 188 -2.17 -9.57 1.66
N GLY A 189 -2.10 -10.88 1.43
CA GLY A 189 -0.93 -11.73 1.65
C GLY A 189 -1.14 -12.86 2.66
N LYS A 190 -0.40 -13.94 2.44
CA LYS A 190 -0.32 -15.10 3.33
C LYS A 190 0.50 -14.74 4.56
N THR A 191 0.20 -15.44 5.66
CA THR A 191 0.91 -15.31 6.94
C THR A 191 1.79 -16.53 7.26
N SER A 192 2.15 -17.30 6.24
CA SER A 192 2.96 -18.52 6.35
C SER A 192 3.83 -18.72 5.12
N GLY A 193 4.98 -19.37 5.29
CA GLY A 193 5.89 -19.70 4.19
C GLY A 193 6.76 -18.53 3.74
N LYS A 194 7.37 -18.68 2.56
CA LYS A 194 8.27 -17.67 1.99
C LYS A 194 7.49 -16.55 1.34
N LEU A 195 8.03 -15.34 1.41
CA LEU A 195 7.38 -14.16 0.84
C LEU A 195 7.41 -14.13 -0.69
N ALA A 196 8.46 -14.68 -1.27
CA ALA A 196 8.61 -14.83 -2.71
C ALA A 196 7.47 -15.67 -3.32
N ASP A 197 6.99 -16.69 -2.59
CA ASP A 197 5.90 -17.59 -3.02
C ASP A 197 4.52 -16.89 -3.00
N ASP A 198 4.46 -15.69 -2.44
CA ASP A 198 3.26 -14.89 -2.31
C ASP A 198 3.34 -13.59 -3.12
N SER A 199 4.30 -13.48 -4.04
CA SER A 199 4.56 -12.27 -4.83
C SER A 199 4.87 -11.02 -4.01
N CYS A 200 5.33 -11.17 -2.76
CA CYS A 200 5.84 -10.07 -1.95
C CYS A 200 7.37 -10.06 -1.92
N SER A 201 8.00 -9.68 -3.04
CA SER A 201 9.45 -9.53 -3.11
C SER A 201 9.85 -8.50 -4.17
N ILE A 202 11.09 -7.98 -4.08
CA ILE A 202 11.68 -7.10 -5.10
C ILE A 202 11.74 -7.71 -6.51
N LYS A 203 11.44 -9.00 -6.68
CA LYS A 203 11.41 -9.69 -7.98
C LYS A 203 10.00 -9.96 -8.48
N ALA A 204 8.97 -9.56 -7.72
CA ALA A 204 7.56 -9.89 -7.99
C ALA A 204 6.67 -8.64 -7.97
N ASP A 205 5.35 -8.84 -7.85
CA ASP A 205 4.36 -7.78 -8.09
C ASP A 205 4.21 -6.81 -6.92
N GLY A 206 4.24 -7.32 -5.68
CA GLY A 206 4.04 -6.53 -4.45
C GLY A 206 2.60 -6.40 -3.98
N HIS A 207 1.61 -7.00 -4.68
CA HIS A 207 0.18 -6.94 -4.34
C HIS A 207 -0.12 -7.42 -2.92
N ASN A 208 0.54 -8.51 -2.51
CA ASN A 208 0.31 -9.24 -1.27
C ASN A 208 1.25 -8.84 -0.11
N CYS A 209 1.87 -7.66 -0.19
CA CYS A 209 2.81 -7.23 0.86
C CYS A 209 2.17 -6.63 2.10
N ALA A 210 0.88 -6.28 2.06
CA ALA A 210 0.21 -5.57 3.15
C ALA A 210 0.25 -6.36 4.47
N ALA A 211 0.05 -7.68 4.41
CA ALA A 211 0.07 -8.54 5.59
C ALA A 211 1.45 -8.48 6.28
N TRP A 212 2.54 -8.59 5.50
CA TRP A 212 3.89 -8.53 6.06
C TRP A 212 4.15 -7.22 6.80
N VAL A 213 3.80 -6.08 6.18
CA VAL A 213 4.02 -4.76 6.76
C VAL A 213 3.29 -4.59 8.09
N LEU A 214 2.06 -5.09 8.18
CA LEU A 214 1.24 -4.92 9.38
C LEU A 214 1.64 -5.86 10.52
N PHE A 215 2.01 -7.11 10.23
CA PHE A 215 2.35 -8.09 11.27
C PHE A 215 3.83 -8.02 11.70
N ASN A 216 4.76 -7.75 10.78
CA ASN A 216 6.20 -7.68 11.11
C ASN A 216 6.72 -6.24 11.30
N GLU A 217 5.88 -5.24 11.04
CA GLU A 217 6.16 -3.82 11.23
C GLU A 217 7.41 -3.32 10.50
N ASN A 218 7.72 -3.94 9.36
CA ASN A 218 8.87 -3.60 8.54
C ASN A 218 8.55 -3.76 7.05
N MET A 219 9.46 -3.26 6.20
CA MET A 219 9.41 -3.42 4.75
C MET A 219 10.71 -4.04 4.24
N ASP A 220 11.28 -4.98 5.00
CA ASP A 220 12.56 -5.61 4.69
C ASP A 220 12.55 -6.36 3.35
N TYR A 221 11.38 -6.82 2.88
CA TYR A 221 11.22 -7.44 1.55
C TYR A 221 11.56 -6.50 0.39
N THR A 222 11.77 -5.21 0.66
CA THR A 222 12.26 -4.23 -0.33
C THR A 222 13.79 -4.21 -0.45
N HIS A 223 14.49 -4.96 0.41
CA HIS A 223 15.96 -4.98 0.52
C HIS A 223 16.58 -6.37 0.29
N CYS A 224 15.83 -7.45 0.58
CA CYS A 224 16.25 -8.83 0.34
C CYS A 224 15.06 -9.73 -0.02
N ASP A 225 15.35 -10.92 -0.56
CA ASP A 225 14.37 -11.85 -1.13
C ASP A 225 14.27 -13.20 -0.39
N ASP A 226 15.00 -13.40 0.71
CA ASP A 226 15.06 -14.65 1.45
C ASP A 226 14.24 -14.63 2.75
N LEU A 227 13.23 -13.75 2.83
CA LEU A 227 12.36 -13.61 3.98
C LEU A 227 11.28 -14.71 4.04
N GLU A 228 11.02 -15.18 5.26
CA GLU A 228 10.11 -16.28 5.54
C GLU A 228 9.41 -16.05 6.89
N TRP A 229 8.08 -16.22 6.91
CA TRP A 229 7.26 -16.08 8.12
C TRP A 229 7.75 -17.00 9.24
N GLY A 230 7.89 -16.44 10.45
CA GLY A 230 8.32 -17.18 11.64
C GLY A 230 9.79 -17.60 11.66
N ARG A 231 10.55 -17.37 10.58
CA ARG A 231 11.96 -17.80 10.47
C ARG A 231 12.92 -16.65 10.25
N LYS A 232 12.74 -15.89 9.17
CA LYS A 232 13.61 -14.76 8.80
C LYS A 232 12.76 -13.56 8.45
N THR A 233 12.63 -12.64 9.41
CA THR A 233 11.77 -11.45 9.28
C THR A 233 12.52 -10.15 9.02
N LYS A 234 13.86 -10.21 8.96
CA LYS A 234 14.73 -9.06 8.71
C LYS A 234 15.85 -9.41 7.74
N CYS A 235 16.24 -8.46 6.91
CA CYS A 235 17.45 -8.57 6.10
C CYS A 235 18.70 -8.44 6.97
N ASN A 236 19.80 -9.06 6.53
CA ASN A 236 21.08 -8.81 7.16
C ASN A 236 21.50 -7.36 6.89
N GLN A 237 21.87 -6.62 7.93
CA GLN A 237 22.32 -5.24 7.80
C GLN A 237 23.58 -5.22 6.91
N LYS A 238 23.55 -4.43 5.82
CA LYS A 238 24.74 -3.99 5.10
C LYS A 238 25.17 -2.64 5.64
#